data_AF-A0A842Y6A5-F1
#
_entry.id   AF-A0A842Y6A5-F1
#
_cell.length_a   1.000
_cell.length_b   1.000
_cell.length_c   1.000
_cell.angle_alpha   90.00
_cell.angle_beta   90.00
_cell.angle_gamma   90.00
#
_symmetry.space_group_name_H-M   'P 1'
#
loop_
_entity.id
_entity.type
_entity.pdbx_description
1 polymer ?
#
loop_
_entity_poly.entity_id
_entity_poly.type
_entity_poly.pdbx_seq_one_letter_code
_entity_poly.pdbx_strand_id
1 'polypeptide(L)' 'LALQRNGIVVTEEKWTNSPKRTKIPNVCETYNVNCIDLINMIRELKWKF' A
#
# COMPACT_ATOMS: atom_id res chain seq x y z
N LEU A 1 -9.40 -7.45 4.63
CA LEU A 1 -9.88 -6.26 5.38
C LEU A 1 -9.93 -5.00 4.53
N ALA A 2 -8.82 -4.55 3.92
CA ALA A 2 -8.81 -3.35 3.06
C ALA A 2 -9.76 -3.46 1.86
N LEU A 3 -9.71 -4.58 1.12
CA LEU A 3 -10.65 -4.91 0.04
C LEU A 3 -12.13 -4.82 0.46
N GLN A 4 -12.46 -5.36 1.63
CA GLN A 4 -13.84 -5.39 2.13
C GLN A 4 -14.33 -4.01 2.59
N ARG A 5 -13.42 -3.13 3.03
CA ARG A 5 -13.74 -1.81 3.59
C ARG A 5 -13.48 -0.66 2.62
N ASN A 6 -13.14 -0.97 1.36
CA ASN A 6 -12.70 0.00 0.36
C ASN A 6 -11.58 0.93 0.89
N GLY A 7 -10.66 0.35 1.67
CA GLY A 7 -9.60 1.07 2.36
C GLY A 7 -8.28 1.08 1.59
N ILE A 8 -7.38 1.98 1.99
CA ILE A 8 -6.01 2.08 1.47
C ILE A 8 -5.08 1.30 2.39
N VAL A 9 -4.15 0.54 1.82
CA VAL A 9 -3.09 -0.13 2.56
C VAL A 9 -1.89 0.81 2.68
N VAL A 10 -1.38 0.99 3.90
CA VAL A 10 -0.16 1.75 4.15
C VAL A 10 0.95 0.78 4.51
N THR A 11 2.05 0.79 3.77
CA THR A 11 3.18 -0.10 4.00
C THR A 11 4.51 0.54 3.59
N GLU A 12 5.56 0.26 4.34
CA GLU A 12 6.95 0.64 4.01
C GLU A 12 7.69 -0.47 3.24
N GLU A 13 7.01 -1.58 2.95
CA GLU A 13 7.58 -2.61 2.09
C GLU A 13 7.77 -2.10 0.66
N LYS A 14 8.90 -2.46 0.06
CA LYS A 14 9.15 -2.16 -1.35
C LYS A 14 8.65 -3.27 -2.25
N TRP A 15 7.98 -2.89 -3.33
CA TRP A 15 7.65 -3.79 -4.43
C TRP A 15 8.90 -4.55 -4.88
N THR A 16 8.74 -5.82 -5.21
CA THR A 16 9.84 -6.65 -5.69
C THR A 16 9.44 -7.41 -6.95
N ASN A 17 10.38 -7.53 -7.89
CA ASN A 17 10.20 -8.41 -9.05
C ASN A 17 10.66 -9.85 -8.78
N SER A 18 10.98 -10.20 -7.52
CA SER A 18 11.45 -11.54 -7.17
C SER A 18 10.37 -12.58 -7.49
N PRO A 19 10.73 -13.81 -7.90
CA PRO A 19 9.75 -14.87 -8.16
C PRO A 19 8.88 -15.21 -6.93
N LYS A 20 9.37 -14.93 -5.72
CA LYS A 20 8.59 -14.88 -4.49
C LYS A 20 7.96 -13.47 -4.32
N ARG A 21 6.93 -13.16 -5.10
CA ARG A 21 6.20 -11.87 -5.10
C ARG A 21 5.23 -11.72 -3.91
N THR A 22 5.53 -12.27 -2.73
CA THR A 22 4.59 -12.31 -1.59
C THR A 22 4.59 -11.02 -0.75
N LYS A 23 5.23 -9.94 -1.22
CA LYS A 23 5.25 -8.67 -0.49
C LYS A 23 3.93 -7.93 -0.61
N ILE A 24 3.59 -7.14 0.40
CA ILE A 24 2.32 -6.40 0.45
C ILE A 24 2.07 -5.55 -0.82
N PRO A 25 3.03 -4.76 -1.36
CA PRO A 25 2.78 -3.96 -2.56
C PRO A 25 2.46 -4.80 -3.80
N ASN A 26 3.11 -5.96 -3.95
CA ASN A 26 2.85 -6.89 -5.06
C ASN A 26 1.46 -7.52 -4.97
N VAL A 27 1.03 -7.84 -3.75
CA VAL A 27 -0.33 -8.34 -3.49
C VAL A 27 -1.34 -7.23 -3.77
N CYS A 28 -1.12 -6.02 -3.28
CA CYS A 28 -1.99 -4.88 -3.55
C CYS A 28 -2.16 -4.61 -5.06
N GLU A 29 -1.07 -4.66 -5.84
CA GLU A 29 -1.12 -4.56 -7.30
C GLU A 29 -1.98 -5.68 -7.92
N THR A 30 -1.79 -6.93 -7.49
CA THR A 30 -2.52 -8.10 -8.01
C THR A 30 -4.03 -8.00 -7.76
N TYR A 31 -4.43 -7.45 -6.62
CA TYR A 31 -5.84 -7.30 -6.23
C TYR A 31 -6.42 -5.90 -6.52
N ASN A 32 -5.67 -5.05 -7.25
CA ASN A 32 -6.04 -3.67 -7.56
C ASN A 32 -6.47 -2.85 -6.33
N VAL A 33 -5.72 -3.00 -5.23
CA VAL A 33 -5.93 -2.29 -3.96
C VAL A 33 -4.96 -1.11 -3.89
N ASN A 34 -5.47 0.07 -3.55
CA ASN A 34 -4.63 1.24 -3.32
C ASN A 34 -3.62 0.97 -2.19
N CYS A 35 -2.34 1.16 -2.49
CA CYS A 35 -1.24 0.95 -1.58
C CYS A 35 -0.30 2.16 -1.65
N ILE A 36 -0.01 2.76 -0.50
CA ILE A 36 0.85 3.94 -0.38
C ILE A 36 1.86 3.76 0.76
N ASP A 37 2.97 4.49 0.71
CA ASP A 37 3.92 4.60 1.83
C ASP A 37 3.45 5.64 2.86
N LEU A 38 4.12 5.67 4.01
CA LEU A 38 3.79 6.55 5.13
C LEU A 38 3.88 8.03 4.74
N ILE A 39 4.86 8.43 3.91
CA ILE A 39 5.03 9.83 3.50
C ILE A 39 3.83 10.24 2.64
N ASN A 40 3.43 9.39 1.71
CA ASN A 40 2.26 9.64 0.87
C ASN A 40 0.96 9.65 1.68
N MET A 41 0.80 8.78 2.68
CA MET A 41 -0.34 8.84 3.63
C MET A 41 -0.41 10.19 4.36
N ILE A 42 0.72 10.64 4.90
CA ILE A 42 0.81 11.93 5.61
C ILE A 42 0.42 13.09 4.69
N ARG A 43 0.85 13.05 3.43
CA ARG A 43 0.51 14.05 2.40
C ARG A 43 -0.98 14.04 2.07
N GLU A 44 -1.59 12.86 1.87
CA GLU A 44 -3.02 12.73 1.57
C GLU A 44 -3.90 13.23 2.73
N LEU A 45 -3.50 12.92 3.97
CA LEU A 45 -4.21 13.37 5.17
C LEU A 45 -3.91 14.83 5.54
N LYS A 46 -3.03 15.51 4.79
CA LYS A 46 -2.66 16.92 4.98
C LYS A 46 -2.24 17.23 6.42
N TRP A 47 -1.48 16.33 7.04
CA TRP A 47 -0.99 16.56 8.41
C TRP A 47 -0.13 17.83 8.44
N LYS A 48 -0.40 18.67 9.44
CA LYS A 48 0.41 19.85 9.74
C LYS A 48 1.20 19.54 11.00
N PHE A 49 2.51 19.72 10.93
CA PHE A 49 3.44 19.56 12.03
C PHE A 49 3.92 20.93 12.50
#